data_AF-A0A9Q1H929-F1
#
_entry.id   AF-A0A9Q1H929-F1
#
_cell.length_a   1.000
_cell.length_b   1.000
_cell.length_c   1.000
_cell.angle_alpha   90.00
_cell.angle_beta   90.00
_cell.angle_gamma   90.00
#
_symmetry.space_group_name_H-M   'P 1'
#
loop_
_entity.id
_entity.type
_entity.pdbx_description
1 polymer ?
#
loop_
_entity_poly.entity_id
_entity_poly.type
_entity_poly.pdbx_seq_one_letter_code
_entity_poly.pdbx_strand_id
1 'polypeptide(L)'
;MLAIPARRSPSEIQSHTKLKSLSKMDVLMEADASFLKGKEFHRHRLILTKTKLICRPQEPKKNRSLVEFSIKLADVLISHFHEHLKDCGKFRHERQCSCIPCRTCCIAPSSSQVNYQEGVSAFLTVVSFPYNKPVKENGVRKKKEYVFLFEVESGPAENLRVAREWRGKIWNLCSPKNDVGRDERGGGDATDSAAVKKRKFLVCINPFSGPGNAKQIYARDVQPLFKEADIEVEELVTKRQNHARELAAKVEYKEYDAVIIVSGDGLVFEWLNGIMERPDRDQAISLPMGIIPAGSGNALAAAVLSSKKEQYFKNAHLHSAFCAAKGQSSPMDVVEVHYGNKTVYSFLAVVWGIISDIDIESEWLRFIGSPRFTIQAFIRIINLRKYNGRLSYLPAEGYKYRKDSTTLMEGSNDGEAIGSKLPLVTSNSVSVQAGDGIINPSFERQDSSSSEQSTSNDSASCRLPSLSEPVPSNWKVIEGKFICIAVLQDSHLSRDVIAWPNRAFSEGVMCIQYVLHSATRSELFNVMTDMEHGTHMGKDTTKSVFAKAFRIEPMEDDGIITVDGEKVEFGPIQGQMMDLKANILIPS
;
A
#
# COMPACT_ATOMS: atom_id res chain seq x y z
N MET A 1 59.70 -8.92 -41.66
CA MET A 1 59.62 -9.41 -40.28
C MET A 1 58.34 -8.86 -39.66
N LEU A 2 57.42 -9.76 -39.27
CA LEU A 2 56.25 -9.57 -38.37
C LEU A 2 55.13 -8.63 -38.88
N ALA A 3 54.17 -9.09 -39.71
CA ALA A 3 53.03 -9.99 -39.44
C ALA A 3 51.89 -9.34 -38.61
N ILE A 4 50.86 -8.85 -39.32
CA ILE A 4 49.56 -8.40 -38.80
C ILE A 4 48.57 -9.58 -38.91
N PRO A 5 47.91 -10.05 -37.84
CA PRO A 5 46.84 -11.04 -37.98
C PRO A 5 45.44 -10.42 -37.87
N ALA A 6 44.71 -10.61 -38.98
CA ALA A 6 43.32 -10.99 -39.18
C ALA A 6 42.22 -10.75 -38.11
N ARG A 7 41.10 -10.22 -38.64
CA ARG A 7 39.74 -10.14 -38.09
C ARG A 7 39.27 -11.44 -37.41
N ARG A 8 38.69 -11.32 -36.21
CA ARG A 8 37.88 -12.38 -35.56
C ARG A 8 36.38 -12.13 -35.80
N SER A 9 35.68 -13.19 -36.18
CA SER A 9 34.23 -13.32 -36.21
C SER A 9 33.64 -13.45 -34.79
N PRO A 10 32.37 -13.06 -34.55
CA PRO A 10 31.72 -13.23 -33.26
C PRO A 10 31.01 -14.60 -33.19
N SER A 11 31.62 -15.55 -32.49
CA SER A 11 30.98 -16.76 -32.00
C SER A 11 31.07 -16.80 -30.47
N GLU A 12 30.00 -17.25 -29.82
CA GLU A 12 29.89 -17.64 -28.41
C GLU A 12 29.57 -16.53 -27.39
N ILE A 13 28.29 -16.12 -27.34
CA ILE A 13 27.65 -15.65 -26.11
C ILE A 13 26.82 -16.82 -25.56
N GLN A 14 27.45 -17.65 -24.72
CA GLN A 14 26.73 -18.59 -23.86
C GLN A 14 26.19 -17.82 -22.63
N SER A 15 24.89 -17.54 -22.62
CA SER A 15 24.17 -17.12 -21.42
C SER A 15 23.70 -18.34 -20.63
N HIS A 16 24.60 -18.91 -19.83
CA HIS A 16 24.23 -19.90 -18.81
C HIS A 16 23.90 -19.18 -17.49
N THR A 17 22.62 -18.92 -17.27
CA THR A 17 22.08 -18.56 -15.96
C THR A 17 22.17 -19.77 -15.03
N LYS A 18 23.20 -19.82 -14.18
CA LYS A 18 23.30 -20.77 -13.06
C LYS A 18 22.28 -20.41 -11.98
N LEU A 19 21.12 -21.06 -11.97
CA LEU A 19 20.35 -21.26 -10.74
C LEU A 19 21.02 -22.41 -9.98
N LYS A 20 21.62 -22.08 -8.83
CA LYS A 20 22.22 -23.03 -7.88
C LYS A 20 21.21 -24.13 -7.53
N SER A 21 21.71 -25.34 -7.35
CA SER A 21 20.99 -26.51 -6.86
C SER A 21 20.04 -26.13 -5.71
N LEU A 22 18.73 -26.28 -5.94
CA LEU A 22 17.74 -26.32 -4.87
C LEU A 22 18.19 -27.39 -3.88
N SER A 23 18.63 -26.98 -2.69
CA SER A 23 18.89 -27.93 -1.61
C SER A 23 17.57 -28.71 -1.38
N LYS A 24 17.64 -30.03 -1.20
CA LYS A 24 16.47 -30.91 -1.01
C LYS A 24 15.58 -30.53 0.20
N MET A 25 15.89 -29.48 0.96
CA MET A 25 15.19 -29.09 2.20
C MET A 25 14.01 -28.12 2.04
N ASP A 26 13.76 -27.52 0.86
CA ASP A 26 12.73 -26.47 0.71
C ASP A 26 11.49 -26.86 -0.14
N VAL A 27 11.39 -28.13 -0.56
CA VAL A 27 10.25 -28.64 -1.35
C VAL A 27 9.12 -29.09 -0.43
N LEU A 28 7.93 -28.50 -0.59
CA LEU A 28 6.72 -28.84 0.17
C LEU A 28 5.83 -29.85 -0.57
N MET A 29 5.80 -29.78 -1.90
CA MET A 29 5.08 -30.71 -2.79
C MET A 29 5.78 -30.79 -4.14
N GLU A 30 5.69 -31.96 -4.78
CA GLU A 30 6.09 -32.18 -6.16
C GLU A 30 5.04 -33.04 -6.84
N ALA A 31 4.70 -32.71 -8.08
CA ALA A 31 3.76 -33.48 -8.90
C ALA A 31 4.03 -33.25 -10.37
N ASP A 32 3.71 -34.24 -11.18
CA ASP A 32 3.74 -34.12 -12.62
C ASP A 32 2.36 -33.64 -13.11
N ALA A 33 2.36 -32.62 -13.96
CA ALA A 33 1.16 -31.99 -14.48
C ALA A 33 1.38 -31.46 -15.90
N SER A 34 0.31 -31.36 -16.66
CA SER A 34 0.31 -30.78 -17.99
C SER A 34 -0.07 -29.30 -17.92
N PHE A 35 0.86 -28.41 -18.29
CA PHE A 35 0.63 -26.96 -18.31
C PHE A 35 0.06 -26.51 -19.66
N LEU A 36 -1.02 -25.72 -19.64
CA LEU A 36 -1.63 -25.14 -20.83
C LEU A 36 -0.89 -23.87 -21.28
N LYS A 37 -0.36 -23.88 -22.51
CA LYS A 37 0.21 -22.68 -23.15
C LYS A 37 -0.40 -22.49 -24.53
N GLY A 38 -1.18 -21.43 -24.71
CA GLY A 38 -1.95 -21.22 -25.94
C GLY A 38 -3.09 -22.24 -26.04
N LYS A 39 -3.01 -23.16 -27.01
CA LYS A 39 -3.99 -24.25 -27.22
C LYS A 39 -3.40 -25.65 -27.02
N GLU A 40 -2.17 -25.74 -26.50
CA GLU A 40 -1.45 -27.01 -26.34
C GLU A 40 -1.07 -27.24 -24.86
N PHE A 41 -1.11 -28.50 -24.46
CA PHE A 41 -0.66 -28.95 -23.15
C PHE A 41 0.78 -29.49 -23.24
N HIS A 42 1.60 -29.11 -22.27
CA HIS A 42 2.99 -29.56 -22.21
C HIS A 42 3.30 -30.15 -20.84
N ARG A 43 3.99 -31.29 -20.80
CA ARG A 43 4.36 -31.97 -19.55
C ARG A 43 5.38 -31.17 -18.75
N HIS A 44 4.99 -30.84 -17.53
CA HIS A 44 5.82 -30.13 -16.56
C HIS A 44 5.84 -30.89 -15.24
N ARG A 45 6.95 -30.73 -14.54
CA ARG A 45 7.08 -31.06 -13.13
C ARG A 45 6.85 -29.80 -12.32
N LEU A 46 5.84 -29.83 -11.46
CA LEU A 46 5.49 -28.75 -10.54
C LEU A 46 6.20 -28.99 -9.21
N ILE A 47 6.83 -27.95 -8.68
CA ILE A 47 7.52 -27.98 -7.38
C ILE A 47 7.03 -26.79 -6.57
N LEU A 48 6.37 -27.05 -5.45
CA LEU A 48 5.92 -26.04 -4.51
C LEU A 48 6.97 -25.84 -3.41
N THR A 49 7.38 -24.61 -3.18
CA THR A 49 8.22 -24.21 -2.05
C THR A 49 7.46 -23.25 -1.15
N LYS A 50 8.06 -22.84 -0.02
CA LYS A 50 7.48 -21.83 0.88
C LYS A 50 7.20 -20.47 0.20
N THR A 51 7.87 -20.17 -0.92
CA THR A 51 7.80 -18.83 -1.55
C THR A 51 7.47 -18.84 -3.03
N LYS A 52 7.57 -19.99 -3.71
CA LYS A 52 7.40 -20.10 -5.16
C LYS A 52 6.71 -21.39 -5.58
N LEU A 53 5.98 -21.30 -6.69
CA LEU A 53 5.58 -22.44 -7.50
C LEU A 53 6.50 -22.50 -8.73
N ILE A 54 7.31 -23.54 -8.85
CA ILE A 54 8.29 -23.73 -9.93
C ILE A 54 7.71 -24.74 -10.94
N CYS A 55 7.75 -24.39 -12.22
CA CYS A 55 7.28 -25.23 -13.31
C CYS A 55 8.46 -25.59 -14.22
N ARG A 56 8.88 -26.85 -14.20
CA ARG A 56 10.02 -27.35 -14.98
C ARG A 56 9.54 -28.25 -16.13
N PRO A 57 9.86 -27.97 -17.40
CA PRO A 57 9.54 -28.86 -18.50
C PRO A 57 10.18 -30.24 -18.31
N GLN A 58 9.44 -31.32 -18.59
CA GLN A 58 9.99 -32.67 -18.53
C GLN A 58 10.73 -33.09 -19.81
N GLU A 59 10.33 -32.55 -20.96
CA GLU A 59 10.97 -32.86 -22.24
C GLU A 59 12.16 -31.92 -22.53
N PRO A 60 13.28 -32.44 -23.06
CA PRO A 60 14.45 -31.64 -23.40
C PRO A 60 14.16 -30.65 -24.55
N LYS A 61 14.88 -29.52 -24.54
CA LYS A 61 14.78 -28.32 -25.39
C LYS A 61 14.88 -28.57 -26.92
N LYS A 62 14.03 -29.40 -27.52
CA LYS A 62 13.88 -29.43 -28.99
C LYS A 62 13.05 -28.26 -29.50
N ASN A 63 12.12 -27.76 -28.67
CA ASN A 63 11.30 -26.59 -28.97
C ASN A 63 11.78 -25.39 -28.13
N ARG A 64 12.26 -24.31 -28.77
CA ARG A 64 12.78 -23.10 -28.08
C ARG A 64 11.75 -22.38 -27.19
N SER A 65 10.48 -22.81 -27.22
CA SER A 65 9.33 -22.17 -26.55
C SER A 65 9.06 -22.63 -25.11
N LEU A 66 9.65 -23.75 -24.64
CA LEU A 66 9.44 -24.28 -23.30
C LEU A 66 10.63 -23.94 -22.40
N VAL A 67 10.39 -23.10 -21.39
CA VAL A 67 11.42 -22.58 -20.48
C VAL A 67 10.91 -22.80 -19.06
N GLU A 68 11.80 -23.22 -18.16
CA GLU A 68 11.51 -23.25 -16.71
C GLU A 68 11.10 -21.85 -16.25
N PHE A 69 9.99 -21.77 -15.51
CA PHE A 69 9.53 -20.53 -14.93
C PHE A 69 9.09 -20.74 -13.48
N SER A 70 9.03 -19.64 -12.73
CA SER A 70 8.55 -19.65 -11.35
C SER A 70 7.51 -18.55 -11.14
N ILE A 71 6.53 -18.86 -10.31
CA ILE A 71 5.48 -17.95 -9.85
C ILE A 71 5.76 -17.66 -8.38
N LYS A 72 5.88 -16.39 -8.01
CA LYS A 72 6.04 -16.00 -6.60
C LYS A 72 4.69 -16.14 -5.90
N LEU A 73 4.65 -16.85 -4.77
CA LEU A 73 3.40 -17.04 -4.01
C LEU A 73 2.85 -15.73 -3.42
N ALA A 74 3.73 -14.75 -3.17
CA ALA A 74 3.31 -13.39 -2.77
C ALA A 74 2.44 -12.69 -3.85
N ASP A 75 2.64 -13.03 -5.13
CA ASP A 75 1.88 -12.46 -6.24
C ASP A 75 0.61 -13.28 -6.58
N VAL A 76 0.39 -14.44 -5.95
CA VAL A 76 -0.78 -15.28 -6.18
C VAL A 76 -1.97 -14.74 -5.38
N LEU A 77 -3.10 -14.54 -6.08
CA LEU A 77 -4.36 -14.11 -5.49
C LEU A 77 -5.20 -15.32 -5.08
N ILE A 78 -5.43 -16.24 -6.01
CA ILE A 78 -6.25 -17.43 -5.80
C ILE A 78 -5.74 -18.63 -6.60
N SER A 79 -6.10 -19.82 -6.14
CA SER A 79 -6.09 -21.03 -6.95
C SER A 79 -7.48 -21.67 -6.99
N HIS A 80 -8.00 -21.93 -8.19
CA HIS A 80 -9.25 -22.64 -8.43
C HIS A 80 -8.96 -24.06 -8.89
N PHE A 81 -9.87 -25.00 -8.60
CA PHE A 81 -9.90 -26.27 -9.31
C PHE A 81 -11.23 -26.44 -10.03
N HIS A 82 -11.19 -27.11 -11.18
CA HIS A 82 -12.37 -27.42 -11.98
C HIS A 82 -12.36 -28.91 -12.36
N GLU A 83 -13.51 -29.57 -12.21
CA GLU A 83 -13.73 -30.97 -12.61
C GLU A 83 -13.92 -31.12 -14.13
N HIS A 84 -14.28 -30.03 -14.82
CA HIS A 84 -14.33 -29.94 -16.27
C HIS A 84 -14.12 -28.49 -16.73
N LEU A 85 -13.43 -28.25 -17.84
CA LEU A 85 -13.40 -26.95 -18.54
C LEU A 85 -14.78 -26.57 -19.17
N LYS A 86 -15.87 -27.27 -18.83
CA LYS A 86 -17.17 -27.26 -19.54
C LYS A 86 -18.33 -26.53 -18.87
N ASP A 87 -18.12 -25.73 -17.82
CA ASP A 87 -19.22 -24.92 -17.25
C ASP A 87 -19.56 -23.63 -18.03
N CYS A 88 -18.95 -23.39 -19.19
CA CYS A 88 -19.43 -22.38 -20.17
C CYS A 88 -20.61 -22.92 -21.04
N GLY A 89 -21.03 -24.19 -20.88
CA GLY A 89 -21.88 -24.91 -21.83
C GLY A 89 -23.40 -24.97 -21.56
N LYS A 90 -23.91 -24.49 -20.41
CA LYS A 90 -25.35 -24.54 -20.07
C LYS A 90 -26.00 -23.16 -20.00
N PHE A 91 -25.95 -22.40 -21.09
CA PHE A 91 -26.82 -21.22 -21.32
C PHE A 91 -27.06 -21.03 -22.83
N ARG A 92 -27.55 -22.08 -23.50
CA ARG A 92 -27.68 -22.08 -24.96
C ARG A 92 -29.02 -21.59 -25.52
N HIS A 93 -29.96 -21.10 -24.69
CA HIS A 93 -31.28 -20.68 -25.23
C HIS A 93 -31.91 -19.37 -24.72
N GLU A 94 -31.20 -18.50 -23.99
CA GLU A 94 -31.70 -17.13 -23.73
C GLU A 94 -30.63 -16.08 -24.06
N ARG A 95 -31.01 -15.11 -24.90
CA ARG A 95 -30.12 -14.15 -25.57
C ARG A 95 -29.58 -13.04 -24.66
N GLN A 96 -29.16 -13.34 -23.43
CA GLN A 96 -28.49 -12.39 -22.53
C GLN A 96 -27.47 -13.11 -21.64
N CYS A 97 -26.28 -13.38 -22.17
CA CYS A 97 -25.09 -13.68 -21.34
C CYS A 97 -24.45 -12.36 -20.93
N SER A 98 -24.46 -12.09 -19.62
CA SER A 98 -23.80 -10.94 -18.96
C SER A 98 -22.29 -11.16 -18.75
N CYS A 99 -21.72 -12.15 -19.43
CA CYS A 99 -20.34 -12.57 -19.36
C CYS A 99 -19.50 -11.83 -20.42
N ILE A 100 -18.99 -10.63 -20.10
CA ILE A 100 -18.08 -9.83 -20.96
C ILE A 100 -16.71 -9.67 -20.28
N PRO A 101 -15.55 -9.86 -20.94
CA PRO A 101 -15.25 -10.72 -22.09
C PRO A 101 -14.13 -11.72 -21.73
N CYS A 102 -14.48 -13.00 -21.50
CA CYS A 102 -13.48 -14.08 -21.50
C CYS A 102 -13.15 -14.43 -22.96
N ARG A 103 -12.02 -13.93 -23.48
CA ARG A 103 -11.49 -14.36 -24.80
C ARG A 103 -11.07 -15.85 -24.83
N THR A 104 -11.22 -16.57 -23.72
CA THR A 104 -10.83 -17.97 -23.55
C THR A 104 -12.01 -18.96 -23.64
N CYS A 105 -13.28 -18.54 -23.52
CA CYS A 105 -14.43 -19.46 -23.68
C CYS A 105 -14.75 -19.81 -25.16
N CYS A 106 -14.07 -19.22 -26.15
CA CYS A 106 -14.24 -19.56 -27.57
C CYS A 106 -13.29 -20.66 -28.06
N ILE A 107 -12.70 -21.46 -27.18
CA ILE A 107 -11.84 -22.59 -27.56
C ILE A 107 -12.73 -23.77 -27.99
N ALA A 108 -13.26 -23.67 -29.21
CA ALA A 108 -13.59 -24.84 -30.02
C ALA A 108 -12.94 -24.62 -31.40
N PRO A 109 -11.79 -25.26 -31.69
CA PRO A 109 -11.38 -25.46 -33.07
C PRO A 109 -12.33 -26.50 -33.67
N SER A 110 -13.27 -26.06 -34.50
CA SER A 110 -13.71 -26.92 -35.61
C SER A 110 -12.46 -27.22 -36.44
N SER A 111 -12.13 -28.51 -36.60
CA SER A 111 -11.01 -29.05 -37.38
C SER A 111 -9.65 -29.26 -36.68
N SER A 112 -9.63 -29.92 -35.52
CA SER A 112 -8.58 -30.91 -35.20
C SER A 112 -9.03 -31.74 -34.00
N GLN A 113 -9.10 -33.06 -34.16
CA GLN A 113 -9.45 -34.00 -33.09
C GLN A 113 -8.39 -33.94 -31.97
N VAL A 114 -8.64 -33.16 -30.92
CA VAL A 114 -8.13 -33.50 -29.59
C VAL A 114 -9.14 -34.47 -29.02
N ASN A 115 -8.80 -35.76 -29.02
CA ASN A 115 -9.59 -36.80 -28.37
C ASN A 115 -9.60 -36.51 -26.86
N TYR A 116 -10.60 -35.76 -26.40
CA TYR A 116 -11.00 -35.78 -25.00
C TYR A 116 -11.55 -37.17 -24.73
N GLN A 117 -10.72 -38.10 -24.25
CA GLN A 117 -11.25 -39.33 -23.69
C GLN A 117 -12.18 -38.96 -22.54
N GLU A 118 -13.41 -39.45 -22.60
CA GLU A 118 -14.39 -39.36 -21.53
C GLU A 118 -13.77 -39.94 -20.25
N GLY A 119 -13.38 -39.07 -19.30
CA GLY A 119 -12.93 -39.52 -17.98
C GLY A 119 -11.74 -38.81 -17.34
N VAL A 120 -11.13 -37.78 -17.93
CA VAL A 120 -9.93 -37.14 -17.32
C VAL A 120 -10.05 -35.62 -17.36
N SER A 121 -10.26 -34.94 -16.22
CA SER A 121 -10.08 -33.47 -16.18
C SER A 121 -10.10 -32.82 -14.79
N ALA A 122 -9.11 -33.04 -13.91
CA ALA A 122 -8.93 -32.11 -12.78
C ALA A 122 -7.95 -31.01 -13.16
N PHE A 123 -8.45 -29.77 -13.25
CA PHE A 123 -7.63 -28.60 -13.54
C PHE A 123 -7.33 -27.82 -12.27
N LEU A 124 -6.13 -27.27 -12.15
CA LEU A 124 -5.75 -26.25 -11.18
C LEU A 124 -5.41 -24.97 -11.94
N THR A 125 -6.19 -23.92 -11.71
CA THR A 125 -5.94 -22.59 -12.25
C THR A 125 -5.28 -21.75 -11.15
N VAL A 126 -4.05 -21.29 -11.36
CA VAL A 126 -3.37 -20.35 -10.48
C VAL A 126 -3.43 -18.96 -11.09
N VAL A 127 -4.09 -18.03 -10.40
CA VAL A 127 -4.17 -16.63 -10.82
C VAL A 127 -3.18 -15.82 -10.01
N SER A 128 -2.23 -15.20 -10.69
CA SER A 128 -1.26 -14.29 -10.07
C SER A 128 -1.28 -12.94 -10.75
N PHE A 129 -0.83 -11.95 -10.00
CA PHE A 129 -0.71 -10.58 -10.43
C PHE A 129 0.75 -10.15 -10.24
N PRO A 130 1.72 -10.68 -11.00
CA PRO A 130 3.12 -10.32 -10.80
C PRO A 130 3.34 -8.81 -10.97
N TYR A 131 4.12 -8.24 -10.05
CA TYR A 131 4.65 -6.90 -10.20
C TYR A 131 5.98 -6.96 -10.96
N ASN A 132 5.97 -6.48 -12.20
CA ASN A 132 7.21 -6.27 -12.93
C ASN A 132 7.78 -4.91 -12.53
N LYS A 133 9.04 -4.89 -12.08
CA LYS A 133 9.87 -3.69 -11.90
C LYS A 133 10.79 -3.50 -13.13
N PRO A 134 10.34 -3.12 -14.35
CA PRO A 134 11.31 -2.69 -15.35
C PRO A 134 11.96 -1.39 -14.90
N VAL A 135 13.28 -1.31 -15.02
CA VAL A 135 14.12 -0.14 -14.67
C VAL A 135 13.73 1.15 -15.44
N LYS A 136 12.84 1.06 -16.45
CA LYS A 136 12.44 2.17 -17.33
C LYS A 136 10.93 2.36 -17.52
N GLU A 137 10.08 1.49 -16.99
CA GLU A 137 8.63 1.58 -17.18
C GLU A 137 7.96 1.57 -15.81
N ASN A 138 7.40 2.71 -15.40
CA ASN A 138 6.51 2.87 -14.25
C ASN A 138 5.74 1.57 -13.95
N GLY A 139 6.21 0.81 -12.95
CA GLY A 139 5.94 -0.62 -12.81
C GLY A 139 4.45 -0.97 -12.95
N VAL A 140 4.13 -2.08 -13.62
CA VAL A 140 2.73 -2.46 -13.87
C VAL A 140 2.45 -3.83 -13.30
N ARG A 141 1.40 -3.94 -12.50
CA ARG A 141 0.84 -5.22 -12.08
C ARG A 141 -0.08 -5.76 -13.19
N LYS A 142 0.09 -7.01 -13.64
CA LYS A 142 -0.76 -7.60 -14.70
C LYS A 142 -1.27 -8.97 -14.28
N LYS A 143 -2.55 -9.27 -14.55
CA LYS A 143 -3.11 -10.61 -14.35
C LYS A 143 -2.38 -11.62 -15.24
N LYS A 144 -2.01 -12.76 -14.66
CA LYS A 144 -1.55 -13.95 -15.35
C LYS A 144 -2.29 -15.17 -14.82
N GLU A 145 -2.79 -15.98 -15.73
CA GLU A 145 -3.49 -17.23 -15.43
C GLU A 145 -2.61 -18.39 -15.86
N TYR A 146 -2.47 -19.37 -14.98
CA TYR A 146 -1.70 -20.58 -15.22
C TYR A 146 -2.63 -21.77 -15.00
N VAL A 147 -2.85 -22.58 -16.03
CA VAL A 147 -3.76 -23.73 -15.97
C VAL A 147 -2.94 -25.01 -16.03
N PHE A 148 -3.08 -25.84 -15.01
CA PHE A 148 -2.43 -27.13 -14.87
C PHE A 148 -3.47 -28.24 -14.89
N LEU A 149 -3.25 -29.27 -15.69
CA LEU A 149 -4.05 -30.49 -15.72
C LEU A 149 -3.28 -31.58 -14.98
N PHE A 150 -3.90 -32.20 -13.98
CA PHE A 150 -3.36 -33.38 -13.31
C PHE A 150 -3.85 -34.64 -14.03
N GLU A 151 -2.90 -35.52 -14.36
CA GLU A 151 -3.13 -36.79 -15.05
C GLU A 151 -2.40 -37.89 -14.28
N VAL A 152 -3.10 -38.46 -13.30
CA VAL A 152 -2.66 -39.56 -12.43
C VAL A 152 -3.29 -40.85 -12.96
N GLU A 153 -2.50 -41.93 -12.96
CA GLU A 153 -2.88 -43.24 -13.52
C GLU A 153 -4.14 -43.86 -12.86
N SER A 154 -4.42 -43.52 -11.61
CA SER A 154 -5.53 -44.07 -10.81
C SER A 154 -6.91 -43.48 -11.11
N GLY A 155 -7.01 -42.53 -12.06
CA GLY A 155 -8.28 -42.04 -12.60
C GLY A 155 -8.75 -40.67 -12.06
N PRO A 156 -9.93 -40.20 -12.51
CA PRO A 156 -10.40 -38.82 -12.28
C PRO A 156 -10.59 -38.44 -10.81
N ALA A 157 -11.01 -39.37 -9.95
CA ALA A 157 -11.18 -39.11 -8.52
C ALA A 157 -9.85 -38.73 -7.85
N GLU A 158 -8.76 -39.40 -8.24
CA GLU A 158 -7.43 -39.09 -7.72
C GLU A 158 -6.90 -37.78 -8.28
N ASN A 159 -7.12 -37.50 -9.57
CA ASN A 159 -6.75 -36.21 -10.19
C ASN A 159 -7.37 -35.05 -9.41
N LEU A 160 -8.64 -35.19 -9.03
CA LEU A 160 -9.37 -34.21 -8.24
C LEU A 160 -8.82 -34.08 -6.82
N ARG A 161 -8.49 -35.19 -6.17
CA ARG A 161 -7.85 -35.21 -4.85
C ARG A 161 -6.53 -34.44 -4.87
N VAL A 162 -5.67 -34.72 -5.86
CA VAL A 162 -4.38 -34.04 -6.03
C VAL A 162 -4.59 -32.54 -6.31
N ALA A 163 -5.48 -32.17 -7.24
CA ALA A 163 -5.77 -30.76 -7.53
C ALA A 163 -6.27 -30.00 -6.28
N ARG A 164 -7.12 -30.63 -5.45
CA ARG A 164 -7.61 -30.07 -4.18
C ARG A 164 -6.48 -29.91 -3.16
N GLU A 165 -5.62 -30.90 -3.01
CA GLU A 165 -4.47 -30.84 -2.11
C GLU A 165 -3.52 -29.69 -2.49
N TRP A 166 -3.21 -29.56 -3.79
CA TRP A 166 -2.39 -28.48 -4.31
C TRP A 166 -3.02 -27.11 -4.08
N ARG A 167 -4.32 -26.94 -4.36
CA ARG A 167 -5.06 -25.71 -4.05
C ARG A 167 -4.96 -25.39 -2.56
N GLY A 168 -5.23 -26.36 -1.69
CA GLY A 168 -5.20 -26.17 -0.24
C GLY A 168 -3.83 -25.69 0.26
N LYS A 169 -2.74 -26.30 -0.22
CA LYS A 169 -1.38 -25.88 0.19
C LYS A 169 -0.98 -24.53 -0.40
N ILE A 170 -1.31 -24.25 -1.67
CA ILE A 170 -1.07 -22.92 -2.27
C ILE A 170 -1.86 -21.86 -1.51
N TRP A 171 -3.14 -22.10 -1.25
CA TRP A 171 -4.00 -21.20 -0.49
C TRP A 171 -3.41 -20.91 0.89
N ASN A 172 -3.03 -21.94 1.64
CA ASN A 172 -2.45 -21.78 2.98
C ASN A 172 -1.13 -20.98 3.00
N LEU A 173 -0.34 -21.06 1.93
CA LEU A 173 0.90 -20.28 1.79
C LEU A 173 0.66 -18.84 1.31
N CYS A 174 -0.47 -18.60 0.62
CA CYS A 174 -0.82 -17.31 0.03
C CYS A 174 -1.74 -16.46 0.92
N SER A 175 -2.55 -17.07 1.79
CA SER A 175 -3.44 -16.35 2.69
C SER A 175 -2.66 -15.65 3.81
N PRO A 176 -3.14 -14.49 4.32
CA PRO A 176 -2.57 -13.85 5.49
C PRO A 176 -2.55 -14.79 6.69
N LYS A 177 -1.50 -14.68 7.51
CA LYS A 177 -1.42 -15.40 8.79
C LYS A 177 -2.29 -14.76 9.89
N ASN A 178 -2.75 -13.52 9.69
CA ASN A 178 -3.45 -12.72 10.70
C ASN A 178 -4.99 -12.77 10.59
N ASP A 179 -5.55 -13.79 9.92
CA ASP A 179 -7.00 -14.00 9.93
C ASP A 179 -7.41 -14.50 11.32
N VAL A 180 -7.77 -13.56 12.21
CA VAL A 180 -8.24 -13.80 13.57
C VAL A 180 -9.60 -14.49 13.49
N GLY A 181 -9.56 -15.80 13.36
CA GLY A 181 -10.73 -16.67 13.18
C GLY A 181 -10.40 -18.11 12.83
N ARG A 182 -9.11 -18.46 12.64
CA ARG A 182 -8.68 -19.84 12.46
C ARG A 182 -8.57 -20.56 13.81
N ASP A 183 -9.58 -21.34 14.16
CA ASP A 183 -9.43 -22.42 15.15
C ASP A 183 -8.23 -23.29 14.74
N GLU A 184 -7.20 -23.39 15.58
CA GLU A 184 -6.03 -24.27 15.40
C GLU A 184 -6.36 -25.77 15.61
N ARG A 185 -7.63 -26.15 15.55
CA ARG A 185 -8.09 -27.54 15.63
C ARG A 185 -8.52 -28.03 14.25
N GLY A 186 -7.53 -28.32 13.40
CA GLY A 186 -7.79 -28.75 12.03
C GLY A 186 -6.66 -29.56 11.39
N GLY A 187 -5.98 -30.40 12.18
CA GLY A 187 -5.10 -31.46 11.66
C GLY A 187 -5.86 -32.72 11.23
N GLY A 188 -7.16 -32.62 11.00
CA GLY A 188 -8.06 -33.73 10.68
C GLY A 188 -8.46 -33.76 9.21
N ASP A 189 -8.60 -34.98 8.70
CA ASP A 189 -8.94 -35.38 7.34
C ASP A 189 -9.95 -34.46 6.63
N ALA A 190 -9.60 -34.04 5.42
CA ALA A 190 -10.37 -33.12 4.58
C ALA A 190 -11.57 -33.85 3.96
N THR A 191 -12.60 -34.06 4.76
CA THR A 191 -13.96 -34.36 4.31
C THR A 191 -14.83 -33.10 4.47
N ASP A 192 -15.80 -32.95 3.57
CA ASP A 192 -16.60 -31.75 3.28
C ASP A 192 -16.82 -30.68 4.39
N SER A 193 -16.64 -29.41 3.98
CA SER A 193 -17.46 -28.27 4.41
C SER A 193 -17.31 -27.66 5.81
N ALA A 194 -16.09 -27.42 6.29
CA ALA A 194 -15.91 -26.16 7.04
C ALA A 194 -15.88 -25.04 5.99
N ALA A 195 -17.06 -24.55 5.60
CA ALA A 195 -17.19 -23.43 4.66
C ALA A 195 -16.38 -22.25 5.21
N VAL A 196 -15.21 -22.00 4.62
CA VAL A 196 -14.42 -20.80 4.93
C VAL A 196 -15.35 -19.63 4.64
N LYS A 197 -15.73 -18.88 5.70
CA LYS A 197 -16.60 -17.72 5.57
C LYS A 197 -16.01 -16.83 4.50
N LYS A 198 -16.77 -16.58 3.43
CA LYS A 198 -16.32 -15.67 2.37
C LYS A 198 -16.17 -14.29 2.99
N ARG A 199 -15.09 -13.60 2.63
CA ARG A 199 -14.90 -12.23 3.07
C ARG A 199 -15.94 -11.34 2.40
N LYS A 200 -16.48 -10.39 3.15
CA LYS A 200 -17.46 -9.40 2.69
C LYS A 200 -16.84 -8.01 2.80
N PHE A 201 -16.72 -7.32 1.67
CA PHE A 201 -16.22 -5.95 1.60
C PHE A 201 -17.35 -4.97 1.32
N LEU A 202 -17.31 -3.84 2.00
CA LEU A 202 -18.12 -2.68 1.67
C LEU A 202 -17.33 -1.76 0.75
N VAL A 203 -17.81 -1.49 -0.46
CA VAL A 203 -17.11 -0.64 -1.43
C VAL A 203 -17.81 0.71 -1.54
N CYS A 204 -17.18 1.76 -1.01
CA CYS A 204 -17.67 3.13 -1.09
C CYS A 204 -17.07 3.86 -2.30
N ILE A 205 -17.90 4.30 -3.25
CA ILE A 205 -17.47 4.84 -4.54
C ILE A 205 -17.98 6.27 -4.71
N ASN A 206 -17.07 7.22 -4.97
CA ASN A 206 -17.44 8.55 -5.45
C ASN A 206 -17.29 8.65 -6.96
N PRO A 207 -18.40 8.67 -7.74
CA PRO A 207 -18.33 8.68 -9.20
C PRO A 207 -17.70 9.96 -9.77
N PHE A 208 -17.72 11.06 -9.02
CA PHE A 208 -17.15 12.36 -9.41
C PHE A 208 -15.74 12.59 -8.86
N SER A 209 -15.10 11.54 -8.32
CA SER A 209 -13.74 11.63 -7.82
C SER A 209 -12.74 11.96 -8.93
N GLY A 210 -11.86 12.93 -8.66
CA GLY A 210 -10.81 13.37 -9.60
C GLY A 210 -11.39 13.70 -10.99
N PRO A 211 -10.86 13.09 -12.07
CA PRO A 211 -11.38 13.26 -13.43
C PRO A 211 -12.76 12.62 -13.72
N GLY A 212 -13.44 12.04 -12.71
CA GLY A 212 -14.77 11.43 -12.89
C GLY A 212 -14.76 9.98 -13.40
N ASN A 213 -13.65 9.26 -13.23
CA ASN A 213 -13.44 7.90 -13.77
C ASN A 213 -13.54 6.78 -12.72
N ALA A 214 -13.89 7.09 -11.46
CA ALA A 214 -13.82 6.13 -10.36
C ALA A 214 -14.71 4.89 -10.56
N LYS A 215 -15.95 5.11 -11.04
CA LYS A 215 -16.90 4.00 -11.31
C LYS A 215 -16.39 3.08 -12.42
N GLN A 216 -15.78 3.65 -13.46
CA GLN A 216 -15.20 2.91 -14.58
C GLN A 216 -13.96 2.12 -14.14
N ILE A 217 -13.09 2.72 -13.32
CA ILE A 217 -11.91 2.04 -12.73
C ILE A 217 -12.37 0.85 -11.90
N TYR A 218 -13.38 1.06 -11.03
CA TYR A 218 -13.94 0.00 -10.20
C TYR A 218 -14.49 -1.15 -11.05
N ALA A 219 -15.39 -0.87 -11.99
CA ALA A 219 -16.02 -1.89 -12.82
C ALA A 219 -15.02 -2.64 -13.72
N ARG A 220 -13.98 -1.95 -14.23
CA ARG A 220 -12.99 -2.54 -15.14
C ARG A 220 -11.94 -3.38 -14.42
N ASP A 221 -11.42 -2.90 -13.30
CA ASP A 221 -10.18 -3.45 -12.71
C ASP A 221 -10.38 -4.05 -11.31
N VAL A 222 -11.22 -3.42 -10.48
CA VAL A 222 -11.36 -3.77 -9.05
C VAL A 222 -12.39 -4.87 -8.85
N GLN A 223 -13.61 -4.66 -9.37
CA GLN A 223 -14.72 -5.60 -9.24
C GLN A 223 -14.36 -7.00 -9.79
N PRO A 224 -13.73 -7.14 -10.98
CA PRO A 224 -13.33 -8.45 -11.47
C PRO A 224 -12.28 -9.12 -10.60
N LEU A 225 -11.38 -8.35 -9.97
CA LEU A 225 -10.36 -8.88 -9.07
C LEU A 225 -10.99 -9.40 -7.78
N PHE A 226 -11.92 -8.66 -7.16
CA PHE A 226 -12.62 -9.11 -5.96
C PHE A 226 -13.49 -10.34 -6.22
N LYS A 227 -14.14 -10.39 -7.39
CA LYS A 227 -14.87 -11.58 -7.84
C LYS A 227 -13.95 -12.80 -7.99
N GLU A 228 -12.77 -12.62 -8.58
CA GLU A 228 -11.75 -13.68 -8.68
C GLU A 228 -11.25 -14.12 -7.31
N ALA A 229 -11.13 -13.19 -6.35
CA ALA A 229 -10.72 -13.50 -4.97
C ALA A 229 -11.81 -14.15 -4.10
N ASP A 230 -12.99 -14.43 -4.68
CA ASP A 230 -14.19 -14.92 -3.98
C ASP A 230 -14.61 -14.04 -2.79
N ILE A 231 -14.48 -12.72 -2.97
CA ILE A 231 -14.88 -11.70 -2.00
C ILE A 231 -16.29 -11.22 -2.36
N GLU A 232 -17.20 -11.30 -1.41
CA GLU A 232 -18.53 -10.70 -1.52
C GLU A 232 -18.40 -9.18 -1.40
N VAL A 233 -19.11 -8.45 -2.24
CA VAL A 233 -19.01 -6.99 -2.31
C VAL A 233 -20.38 -6.36 -2.24
N GLU A 234 -20.54 -5.41 -1.33
CA GLU A 234 -21.67 -4.50 -1.29
C GLU A 234 -21.22 -3.09 -1.73
N GLU A 235 -21.94 -2.47 -2.66
CA GLU A 235 -21.55 -1.19 -3.25
C GLU A 235 -22.36 -0.02 -2.67
N LEU A 236 -21.67 0.99 -2.16
CA LEU A 236 -22.23 2.27 -1.74
C LEU A 236 -21.73 3.39 -2.65
N VAL A 237 -22.61 3.87 -3.53
CA VAL A 237 -22.27 4.99 -4.44
C VAL A 237 -22.68 6.33 -3.80
N THR A 238 -21.72 7.22 -3.61
CA THR A 238 -21.96 8.51 -2.97
C THR A 238 -22.58 9.51 -3.95
N LYS A 239 -23.49 10.35 -3.46
CA LYS A 239 -24.28 11.26 -4.30
C LYS A 239 -23.93 12.74 -4.13
N ARG A 240 -23.36 13.11 -2.98
CA ARG A 240 -23.03 14.49 -2.59
C ARG A 240 -21.93 14.48 -1.54
N GLN A 241 -21.40 15.67 -1.25
CA GLN A 241 -20.50 15.90 -0.11
C GLN A 241 -21.16 15.45 1.20
N ASN A 242 -20.35 14.91 2.12
CA ASN A 242 -20.74 14.33 3.40
C ASN A 242 -21.66 13.09 3.33
N HIS A 243 -21.94 12.55 2.13
CA HIS A 243 -22.75 11.34 2.05
C HIS A 243 -22.01 10.11 2.60
N ALA A 244 -20.68 10.01 2.40
CA ALA A 244 -19.93 8.91 2.97
C ALA A 244 -19.85 9.00 4.50
N ARG A 245 -19.76 10.22 5.03
CA ARG A 245 -19.81 10.48 6.48
C ARG A 245 -21.12 9.98 7.10
N GLU A 246 -22.25 10.37 6.52
CA GLU A 246 -23.59 9.94 6.98
C GLU A 246 -23.80 8.43 6.90
N LEU A 247 -23.25 7.78 5.86
CA LEU A 247 -23.33 6.33 5.67
C LEU A 247 -22.44 5.61 6.70
N ALA A 248 -21.20 6.05 6.89
CA ALA A 248 -20.28 5.49 7.88
C ALA A 248 -20.83 5.60 9.32
N ALA A 249 -21.52 6.70 9.64
CA ALA A 249 -22.18 6.87 10.93
C ALA A 249 -23.31 5.85 11.19
N LYS A 250 -23.87 5.21 10.15
CA LYS A 250 -25.04 4.31 10.25
C LYS A 250 -24.78 2.86 9.88
N VAL A 251 -23.67 2.57 9.21
CA VAL A 251 -23.38 1.23 8.69
C VAL A 251 -23.21 0.20 9.83
N GLU A 252 -23.69 -1.01 9.64
CA GLU A 252 -23.37 -2.14 10.53
C GLU A 252 -21.99 -2.70 10.15
N TYR A 253 -20.93 -2.04 10.64
CA TYR A 253 -19.56 -2.33 10.23
C TYR A 253 -19.13 -3.79 10.53
N LYS A 254 -19.76 -4.47 11.50
CA LYS A 254 -19.47 -5.86 11.89
C LYS A 254 -19.83 -6.89 10.82
N GLU A 255 -20.65 -6.52 9.83
CA GLU A 255 -20.96 -7.39 8.70
C GLU A 255 -19.80 -7.52 7.70
N TYR A 256 -18.85 -6.59 7.74
CA TYR A 256 -17.80 -6.47 6.74
C TYR A 256 -16.42 -6.73 7.34
N ASP A 257 -15.54 -7.32 6.55
CA ASP A 257 -14.14 -7.55 6.94
C ASP A 257 -13.24 -6.35 6.58
N ALA A 258 -13.70 -5.50 5.65
CA ALA A 258 -13.05 -4.24 5.30
C ALA A 258 -14.01 -3.29 4.57
N VAL A 259 -13.69 -1.99 4.61
CA VAL A 259 -14.25 -0.98 3.71
C VAL A 259 -13.22 -0.59 2.65
N ILE A 260 -13.62 -0.58 1.39
CA ILE A 260 -12.79 -0.22 0.24
C ILE A 260 -13.31 1.09 -0.34
N ILE A 261 -12.51 2.14 -0.25
CA ILE A 261 -12.84 3.50 -0.68
C ILE A 261 -12.24 3.73 -2.07
N VAL A 262 -13.10 3.89 -3.08
CA VAL A 262 -12.72 4.16 -4.47
C VAL A 262 -12.88 5.64 -4.77
N SER A 263 -11.88 6.44 -4.38
CA SER A 263 -11.84 7.90 -4.58
C SER A 263 -10.43 8.45 -4.34
N GLY A 264 -10.32 9.68 -3.82
CA GLY A 264 -9.10 10.23 -3.22
C GLY A 264 -9.27 10.41 -1.70
N ASP A 265 -8.36 11.18 -1.12
CA ASP A 265 -8.22 11.33 0.34
C ASP A 265 -9.47 11.93 1.01
N GLY A 266 -10.18 12.87 0.36
CA GLY A 266 -11.39 13.49 0.91
C GLY A 266 -12.53 12.51 1.23
N LEU A 267 -12.67 11.41 0.48
CA LEU A 267 -13.69 10.40 0.80
C LEU A 267 -13.29 9.54 2.01
N VAL A 268 -11.99 9.32 2.20
CA VAL A 268 -11.45 8.70 3.41
C VAL A 268 -11.69 9.61 4.61
N PHE A 269 -11.50 10.92 4.44
CA PHE A 269 -11.79 11.91 5.48
C PHE A 269 -13.26 11.90 5.89
N GLU A 270 -14.20 11.90 4.93
CA GLU A 270 -15.63 11.77 5.23
C GLU A 270 -15.94 10.46 5.97
N TRP A 271 -15.40 9.34 5.50
CA TRP A 271 -15.63 8.02 6.10
C TRP A 271 -15.13 7.97 7.54
N LEU A 272 -13.87 8.37 7.78
CA LEU A 272 -13.25 8.39 9.11
C LEU A 272 -14.08 9.24 10.07
N ASN A 273 -14.44 10.45 9.68
CA ASN A 273 -15.21 11.34 10.55
C ASN A 273 -16.62 10.80 10.82
N GLY A 274 -17.24 10.09 9.86
CA GLY A 274 -18.53 9.43 10.07
C GLY A 274 -18.45 8.27 11.05
N ILE A 275 -17.37 7.47 11.01
CA ILE A 275 -17.10 6.44 12.02
C ILE A 275 -16.93 7.06 13.41
N MET A 276 -16.26 8.21 13.50
CA MET A 276 -15.97 8.87 14.78
C MET A 276 -17.19 9.55 15.43
N GLU A 277 -18.27 9.75 14.68
CA GLU A 277 -19.56 10.23 15.19
C GLU A 277 -20.38 9.13 15.90
N ARG A 278 -19.96 7.87 15.78
CA ARG A 278 -20.71 6.74 16.32
C ARG A 278 -20.51 6.58 17.84
N PRO A 279 -21.53 6.04 18.56
CA PRO A 279 -21.37 5.66 19.96
C PRO A 279 -20.34 4.54 20.18
N ASP A 280 -20.20 3.62 19.21
CA ASP A 280 -19.28 2.47 19.21
C ASP A 280 -18.03 2.72 18.36
N ARG A 281 -17.60 3.99 18.24
CA ARG A 281 -16.48 4.42 17.39
C ARG A 281 -15.17 3.68 17.68
N ASP A 282 -14.88 3.37 18.93
CA ASP A 282 -13.63 2.71 19.34
C ASP A 282 -13.51 1.31 18.74
N GLN A 283 -14.64 0.62 18.55
CA GLN A 283 -14.68 -0.65 17.84
C GLN A 283 -14.81 -0.47 16.33
N ALA A 284 -15.63 0.50 15.87
CA ALA A 284 -15.90 0.71 14.45
C ALA A 284 -14.65 1.17 13.67
N ILE A 285 -13.78 1.99 14.28
CA ILE A 285 -12.52 2.45 13.66
C ILE A 285 -11.53 1.31 13.37
N SER A 286 -11.70 0.17 14.04
CA SER A 286 -10.86 -1.00 13.82
C SER A 286 -11.14 -1.71 12.50
N LEU A 287 -12.29 -1.43 11.84
CA LEU A 287 -12.59 -1.96 10.51
C LEU A 287 -11.50 -1.51 9.52
N PRO A 288 -10.75 -2.43 8.89
CA PRO A 288 -9.71 -2.07 7.95
C PRO A 288 -10.25 -1.26 6.76
N MET A 289 -9.61 -0.14 6.49
CA MET A 289 -9.87 0.70 5.33
C MET A 289 -8.88 0.37 4.22
N GLY A 290 -9.35 0.24 2.98
CA GLY A 290 -8.51 0.16 1.79
C GLY A 290 -8.77 1.32 0.85
N ILE A 291 -7.73 1.97 0.33
CA ILE A 291 -7.88 3.04 -0.65
C ILE A 291 -7.56 2.53 -2.06
N ILE A 292 -8.51 2.68 -2.99
CA ILE A 292 -8.28 2.50 -4.42
C ILE A 292 -8.15 3.90 -5.05
N PRO A 293 -6.94 4.31 -5.48
CA PRO A 293 -6.72 5.66 -5.97
C PRO A 293 -7.50 5.92 -7.27
N ALA A 294 -8.49 6.79 -7.16
CA ALA A 294 -9.28 7.34 -8.23
C ALA A 294 -9.49 8.87 -8.08
N GLY A 295 -8.76 9.52 -7.18
CA GLY A 295 -8.75 10.97 -6.97
C GLY A 295 -7.60 11.69 -7.68
N SER A 296 -7.50 13.00 -7.45
CA SER A 296 -6.41 13.83 -7.98
C SER A 296 -5.13 13.75 -7.13
N GLY A 297 -5.29 13.83 -5.79
CA GLY A 297 -4.20 13.81 -4.79
C GLY A 297 -3.66 12.42 -4.48
N ASN A 298 -4.49 11.52 -3.96
CA ASN A 298 -4.15 10.12 -3.63
C ASN A 298 -2.93 9.98 -2.70
N ALA A 299 -2.82 10.90 -1.74
CA ALA A 299 -1.68 10.96 -0.82
C ALA A 299 -1.57 9.66 0.02
N LEU A 300 -2.69 9.22 0.60
CA LEU A 300 -2.74 8.00 1.40
C LEU A 300 -2.38 6.75 0.59
N ALA A 301 -2.84 6.68 -0.66
CA ALA A 301 -2.48 5.56 -1.54
C ALA A 301 -0.97 5.54 -1.84
N ALA A 302 -0.35 6.70 -2.03
CA ALA A 302 1.10 6.80 -2.22
C ALA A 302 1.89 6.45 -0.95
N ALA A 303 1.42 6.90 0.20
CA ALA A 303 1.99 6.51 1.50
C ALA A 303 1.94 5.00 1.73
N VAL A 304 0.80 4.36 1.43
CA VAL A 304 0.63 2.91 1.57
C VAL A 304 1.67 2.14 0.76
N LEU A 305 1.92 2.55 -0.48
CA LEU A 305 2.95 1.94 -1.32
C LEU A 305 4.36 2.22 -0.80
N SER A 306 4.64 3.47 -0.43
CA SER A 306 5.96 3.89 0.06
C SER A 306 6.35 3.18 1.36
N SER A 307 5.39 2.89 2.25
CA SER A 307 5.62 2.12 3.48
C SER A 307 6.26 0.74 3.24
N LYS A 308 6.06 0.17 2.04
CA LYS A 308 6.64 -1.11 1.60
C LYS A 308 7.75 -0.94 0.56
N LYS A 309 8.27 0.28 0.40
CA LYS A 309 9.28 0.66 -0.60
C LYS A 309 8.82 0.32 -2.03
N GLU A 310 7.51 0.43 -2.25
CA GLU A 310 6.89 0.34 -3.57
C GLU A 310 6.67 1.75 -4.10
N GLN A 311 6.93 1.96 -5.39
CA GLN A 311 6.70 3.26 -6.02
C GLN A 311 5.23 3.39 -6.41
N TYR A 312 4.71 4.62 -6.48
CA TYR A 312 3.42 4.86 -7.08
C TYR A 312 3.49 4.64 -8.59
N PHE A 313 2.52 3.93 -9.17
CA PHE A 313 2.57 3.58 -10.59
C PHE A 313 1.23 3.71 -11.32
N LYS A 314 1.27 3.60 -12.65
CA LYS A 314 0.16 3.95 -13.55
C LYS A 314 -1.13 3.18 -13.25
N ASN A 315 -1.04 1.92 -12.84
CA ASN A 315 -2.18 1.11 -12.42
C ASN A 315 -2.23 0.83 -10.91
N ALA A 316 -1.88 1.83 -10.10
CA ALA A 316 -1.95 1.75 -8.63
C ALA A 316 -3.31 1.24 -8.13
N HIS A 317 -4.44 1.60 -8.78
CA HIS A 317 -5.78 1.08 -8.44
C HIS A 317 -5.87 -0.46 -8.47
N LEU A 318 -5.31 -1.12 -9.48
CA LEU A 318 -5.32 -2.58 -9.56
C LEU A 318 -4.43 -3.21 -8.48
N HIS A 319 -3.33 -2.55 -8.16
CA HIS A 319 -2.44 -3.02 -7.11
C HIS A 319 -3.01 -2.84 -5.72
N SER A 320 -3.63 -1.68 -5.43
CA SER A 320 -4.37 -1.47 -4.19
C SER A 320 -5.49 -2.49 -4.04
N ALA A 321 -6.21 -2.82 -5.12
CA ALA A 321 -7.24 -3.87 -5.09
C ALA A 321 -6.63 -5.25 -4.80
N PHE A 322 -5.49 -5.57 -5.41
CA PHE A 322 -4.76 -6.80 -5.09
C PHE A 322 -4.34 -6.84 -3.61
N CYS A 323 -3.76 -5.77 -3.07
CA CYS A 323 -3.35 -5.69 -1.67
C CYS A 323 -4.55 -5.80 -0.71
N ALA A 324 -5.65 -5.12 -1.03
CA ALA A 324 -6.89 -5.23 -0.26
C ALA A 324 -7.43 -6.66 -0.26
N ALA A 325 -7.41 -7.34 -1.42
CA ALA A 325 -7.79 -8.74 -1.52
C ALA A 325 -6.80 -9.67 -0.80
N LYS A 326 -5.52 -9.29 -0.66
CA LYS A 326 -4.59 -10.01 0.21
C LYS A 326 -4.94 -9.78 1.68
N GLY A 327 -5.47 -8.63 2.07
CA GLY A 327 -6.06 -8.42 3.40
C GLY A 327 -5.05 -8.19 4.54
N GLN A 328 -3.81 -7.82 4.23
CA GLN A 328 -2.89 -7.37 5.28
C GLN A 328 -3.25 -5.94 5.70
N SER A 329 -3.27 -5.67 7.00
CA SER A 329 -3.51 -4.35 7.57
C SER A 329 -2.37 -3.89 8.47
N SER A 330 -2.27 -2.58 8.65
CA SER A 330 -1.41 -1.91 9.62
C SER A 330 -2.24 -0.91 10.42
N PRO A 331 -1.95 -0.72 11.71
CA PRO A 331 -2.45 0.44 12.45
C PRO A 331 -1.97 1.74 11.78
N MET A 332 -2.80 2.77 11.87
CA MET A 332 -2.57 4.11 11.35
C MET A 332 -2.95 5.15 12.41
N ASP A 333 -2.03 6.08 12.63
CA ASP A 333 -2.21 7.20 13.52
C ASP A 333 -3.35 8.12 13.07
N VAL A 334 -4.13 8.60 14.04
CA VAL A 334 -5.19 9.59 13.84
C VAL A 334 -4.95 10.75 14.80
N VAL A 335 -5.21 11.97 14.33
CA VAL A 335 -5.14 13.19 15.13
C VAL A 335 -6.54 13.75 15.31
N GLU A 336 -6.89 14.03 16.55
CA GLU A 336 -8.09 14.77 16.90
C GLU A 336 -7.79 16.27 16.78
N VAL A 337 -8.58 16.98 15.97
CA VAL A 337 -8.37 18.38 15.63
C VAL A 337 -9.59 19.20 16.04
N HIS A 338 -9.35 20.28 16.78
CA HIS A 338 -10.33 21.21 17.28
C HIS A 338 -10.15 22.57 16.60
N TYR A 339 -11.22 23.12 16.04
CA TYR A 339 -11.26 24.47 15.47
C TYR A 339 -12.66 25.05 15.66
N GLY A 340 -12.74 26.35 15.99
CA GLY A 340 -14.01 26.96 16.41
C GLY A 340 -14.70 26.12 17.49
N ASN A 341 -15.93 25.67 17.22
CA ASN A 341 -16.70 24.77 18.10
C ASN A 341 -16.82 23.35 17.55
N LYS A 342 -15.94 22.93 16.64
CA LYS A 342 -15.99 21.64 15.95
C LYS A 342 -14.77 20.80 16.27
N THR A 343 -15.00 19.49 16.31
CA THR A 343 -13.94 18.47 16.36
C THR A 343 -14.01 17.65 15.08
N VAL A 344 -12.85 17.43 14.45
CA VAL A 344 -12.68 16.54 13.31
C VAL A 344 -11.46 15.64 13.54
N TYR A 345 -11.39 14.57 12.76
CA TYR A 345 -10.34 13.57 12.86
C TYR A 345 -9.55 13.54 11.55
N SER A 346 -8.23 13.64 11.66
CA SER A 346 -7.28 13.76 10.55
C SER A 346 -6.35 12.55 10.52
N PHE A 347 -6.14 11.99 9.34
CA PHE A 347 -5.18 10.91 9.11
C PHE A 347 -3.96 11.35 8.29
N LEU A 348 -4.01 12.52 7.65
CA LEU A 348 -3.01 12.94 6.66
C LEU A 348 -2.22 14.17 7.09
N ALA A 349 -2.90 15.32 7.20
CA ALA A 349 -2.26 16.61 7.45
C ALA A 349 -3.23 17.70 7.96
N VAL A 350 -2.72 18.60 8.79
CA VAL A 350 -3.31 19.93 9.03
C VAL A 350 -2.37 20.98 8.48
N VAL A 351 -2.86 21.82 7.57
CA VAL A 351 -2.01 22.73 6.81
C VAL A 351 -2.57 24.15 6.86
N TRP A 352 -1.66 25.12 6.97
CA TRP A 352 -1.94 26.55 6.89
C TRP A 352 -0.86 27.23 6.05
N GLY A 353 -1.27 28.12 5.14
CA GLY A 353 -0.38 28.90 4.28
C GLY A 353 -0.39 28.45 2.82
N ILE A 354 0.75 28.58 2.14
CA ILE A 354 0.84 28.41 0.68
C ILE A 354 0.29 27.06 0.18
N ILE A 355 0.49 25.97 0.93
CA ILE A 355 0.01 24.64 0.53
C ILE A 355 -1.52 24.58 0.56
N SER A 356 -2.17 25.09 1.62
CA SER A 356 -3.64 25.15 1.69
C SER A 356 -4.24 26.04 0.61
N ASP A 357 -3.55 27.13 0.27
CA ASP A 357 -3.95 27.98 -0.85
C ASP A 357 -3.84 27.24 -2.19
N ILE A 358 -2.77 26.45 -2.40
CA ILE A 358 -2.61 25.62 -3.59
C ILE A 358 -3.74 24.59 -3.69
N ASP A 359 -4.07 23.92 -2.59
CA ASP A 359 -5.12 22.91 -2.56
C ASP A 359 -6.47 23.48 -2.96
N ILE A 360 -6.91 24.55 -2.30
CA ILE A 360 -8.25 25.12 -2.49
C ILE A 360 -8.35 25.94 -3.76
N GLU A 361 -7.38 26.81 -4.06
CA GLU A 361 -7.45 27.68 -5.24
C GLU A 361 -7.22 26.90 -6.54
N SER A 362 -6.72 25.65 -6.51
CA SER A 362 -6.61 24.79 -7.69
C SER A 362 -7.86 23.97 -8.01
N GLU A 363 -8.93 24.05 -7.21
CA GLU A 363 -10.15 23.24 -7.40
C GLU A 363 -10.87 23.51 -8.73
N TRP A 364 -10.77 24.71 -9.30
CA TRP A 364 -11.33 24.99 -10.63
C TRP A 364 -10.64 24.19 -11.76
N LEU A 365 -9.42 23.69 -11.49
CA LEU A 365 -8.65 22.79 -12.37
C LEU A 365 -8.83 21.31 -12.00
N ARG A 366 -9.81 20.93 -11.17
CA ARG A 366 -9.97 19.53 -10.72
C ARG A 366 -10.03 18.51 -11.87
N PHE A 367 -10.55 18.91 -13.04
CA PHE A 367 -10.69 18.08 -14.23
C PHE A 367 -9.35 17.60 -14.84
N ILE A 368 -8.22 18.30 -14.62
CA ILE A 368 -6.91 17.87 -15.13
C ILE A 368 -6.16 16.92 -14.17
N GLY A 369 -6.66 16.69 -12.96
CA GLY A 369 -6.04 15.79 -11.98
C GLY A 369 -4.84 16.39 -11.24
N SER A 370 -3.81 15.58 -10.95
CA SER A 370 -2.58 15.97 -10.20
C SER A 370 -1.93 17.28 -10.67
N PRO A 371 -1.77 17.53 -11.99
CA PRO A 371 -1.08 18.72 -12.50
C PRO A 371 -1.65 20.06 -12.01
N ARG A 372 -2.90 20.10 -11.52
CA ARG A 372 -3.51 21.29 -10.93
C ARG A 372 -2.68 21.88 -9.79
N PHE A 373 -2.06 21.02 -8.97
CA PHE A 373 -1.30 21.43 -7.80
C PHE A 373 -0.01 22.13 -8.24
N THR A 374 0.70 21.54 -9.20
CA THR A 374 1.92 22.13 -9.78
C THR A 374 1.64 23.50 -10.40
N ILE A 375 0.58 23.61 -11.23
CA ILE A 375 0.20 24.88 -11.87
C ILE A 375 -0.09 25.95 -10.83
N GLN A 376 -0.92 25.62 -9.82
CA GLN A 376 -1.27 26.58 -8.79
C GLN A 376 -0.06 26.96 -7.93
N ALA A 377 0.84 26.01 -7.65
CA ALA A 377 2.06 26.29 -6.91
C ALA A 377 2.97 27.31 -7.62
N PHE A 378 3.13 27.21 -8.95
CA PHE A 378 3.82 28.23 -9.73
C PHE A 378 3.16 29.61 -9.60
N ILE A 379 1.83 29.68 -9.71
CA ILE A 379 1.08 30.94 -9.58
C ILE A 379 1.30 31.55 -8.18
N ARG A 380 1.27 30.74 -7.11
CA ARG A 380 1.46 31.20 -5.73
C ARG A 380 2.88 31.62 -5.40
N ILE A 381 3.90 30.98 -5.97
CA ILE A 381 5.29 31.40 -5.74
C ILE A 381 5.56 32.78 -6.36
N ILE A 382 5.01 33.03 -7.56
CA ILE A 382 5.09 34.35 -8.19
C ILE A 382 4.35 35.38 -7.34
N ASN A 383 3.15 35.04 -6.87
CA ASN A 383 2.27 35.90 -6.06
C ASN A 383 2.27 35.51 -4.57
N LEU A 384 3.47 35.46 -3.96
CA LEU A 384 3.65 34.96 -2.59
C LEU A 384 2.94 35.84 -1.56
N ARG A 385 2.06 35.22 -0.76
CA ARG A 385 1.41 35.85 0.41
C ARG A 385 2.24 35.67 1.67
N LYS A 386 1.90 36.43 2.72
CA LYS A 386 2.52 36.37 4.05
C LYS A 386 1.48 35.87 5.03
N TYR A 387 1.90 35.02 5.97
CA TYR A 387 1.03 34.46 7.00
C TYR A 387 1.67 34.72 8.36
N ASN A 388 1.08 35.61 9.15
CA ASN A 388 1.55 36.00 10.45
C ASN A 388 0.78 35.22 11.51
N GLY A 389 1.48 34.57 12.42
CA GLY A 389 0.81 33.75 13.40
C GLY A 389 1.74 33.22 14.47
N ARG A 390 1.16 32.34 15.28
CA ARG A 390 1.85 31.63 16.35
C ARG A 390 1.64 30.14 16.18
N LEU A 391 2.73 29.39 16.26
CA LEU A 391 2.79 27.94 16.31
C LEU A 391 3.22 27.52 17.70
N SER A 392 2.36 26.79 18.40
CA SER A 392 2.66 26.19 19.69
C SER A 392 2.61 24.68 19.57
N TYR A 393 3.52 23.94 20.20
CA TYR A 393 3.51 22.48 20.14
C TYR A 393 4.11 21.82 21.38
N LEU A 394 3.59 20.63 21.70
CA LEU A 394 4.15 19.73 22.72
C LEU A 394 5.17 18.79 22.06
N PRO A 395 6.48 18.94 22.32
CA PRO A 395 7.51 18.14 21.68
C PRO A 395 7.36 16.64 21.98
N ALA A 396 7.64 15.79 20.99
CA ALA A 396 7.81 14.36 21.23
C ALA A 396 9.24 14.08 21.71
N GLU A 397 9.40 13.72 22.99
CA GLU A 397 10.71 13.40 23.56
C GLU A 397 11.35 12.21 22.85
N GLY A 398 12.68 12.27 22.67
CA GLY A 398 13.44 11.23 21.97
C GLY A 398 13.38 11.29 20.44
N TYR A 399 12.52 12.14 19.84
CA TYR A 399 12.45 12.31 18.38
C TYR A 399 13.26 13.54 17.95
N LYS A 400 14.36 13.33 17.22
CA LYS A 400 15.16 14.41 16.60
C LYS A 400 15.40 14.08 15.12
N TYR A 401 15.35 15.12 14.29
CA TYR A 401 15.76 15.01 12.89
C TYR A 401 17.28 15.02 12.82
N ARG A 402 17.91 13.99 12.23
CA ARG A 402 19.37 13.92 12.05
C ARG A 402 19.71 14.35 10.61
N LYS A 403 20.45 15.46 10.47
CA LYS A 403 21.15 15.86 9.22
C LYS A 403 22.36 14.92 9.03
N ASP A 404 22.15 13.77 8.40
CA ASP A 404 23.14 12.81 7.86
C ASP A 404 24.16 12.13 8.80
N SER A 405 24.31 10.82 8.56
CA SER A 405 25.43 9.98 8.97
C SER A 405 26.59 10.16 7.99
N THR A 406 27.53 11.05 8.29
CA THR A 406 28.80 11.16 7.56
C THR A 406 29.96 11.40 8.52
N THR A 407 30.39 10.39 9.29
CA THR A 407 31.79 10.30 9.79
C THR A 407 32.14 8.88 10.27
N LEU A 408 32.67 8.06 9.36
CA LEU A 408 33.68 7.02 9.62
C LEU A 408 34.42 6.94 8.27
N MET A 409 35.61 7.50 8.05
CA MET A 409 36.88 7.19 8.70
C MET A 409 37.84 8.36 8.49
N GLU A 410 38.32 8.99 9.56
CA GLU A 410 39.71 9.45 9.59
C GLU A 410 40.40 8.61 10.66
N GLY A 411 41.33 7.78 10.21
CA GLY A 411 42.13 6.94 11.07
C GLY A 411 42.99 7.82 11.97
N SER A 412 42.74 7.75 13.26
CA SER A 412 43.74 8.04 14.27
C SER A 412 43.97 6.73 15.02
N ASN A 413 45.13 6.14 14.76
CA ASN A 413 45.69 5.11 15.63
C ASN A 413 45.79 5.70 17.05
N ASP A 414 45.34 4.95 18.05
CA ASP A 414 46.17 4.47 19.15
C ASP A 414 45.27 3.96 20.31
N GLY A 415 45.58 2.75 20.81
CA GLY A 415 45.52 2.48 22.25
C GLY A 415 44.29 1.80 22.85
N GLU A 416 44.39 0.48 22.98
CA GLU A 416 44.06 -0.33 24.16
C GLU A 416 42.63 -0.85 24.44
N ALA A 417 42.65 -2.13 24.79
CA ALA A 417 41.55 -3.05 25.01
C ALA A 417 41.07 -3.06 26.48
N ILE A 418 39.85 -3.55 26.72
CA ILE A 418 39.52 -4.60 27.70
C ILE A 418 38.09 -5.07 27.39
N GLY A 419 37.94 -6.39 27.26
CA GLY A 419 36.66 -7.04 26.91
C GLY A 419 35.78 -7.36 28.10
N SER A 420 34.48 -7.51 27.85
CA SER A 420 33.68 -8.58 28.45
C SER A 420 32.42 -8.88 27.62
N LYS A 421 32.18 -10.19 27.52
CA LYS A 421 31.21 -10.99 26.76
C LYS A 421 29.73 -10.84 27.23
N LEU A 422 28.78 -10.83 26.26
CA LEU A 422 27.53 -11.64 26.08
C LEU A 422 26.27 -10.81 25.66
N PRO A 423 25.22 -11.41 25.05
CA PRO A 423 25.16 -12.38 23.96
C PRO A 423 24.36 -11.88 22.72
N LEU A 424 24.57 -12.59 21.62
CA LEU A 424 23.98 -12.41 20.29
C LEU A 424 22.49 -12.86 20.26
N VAL A 425 21.57 -11.99 19.82
CA VAL A 425 20.27 -12.41 19.27
C VAL A 425 20.26 -12.07 17.78
N THR A 426 20.46 -13.10 16.97
CA THR A 426 20.42 -13.02 15.50
C THR A 426 18.99 -13.21 15.00
N SER A 427 18.47 -12.24 14.25
CA SER A 427 17.48 -12.50 13.20
C SER A 427 18.10 -12.13 11.85
N ASN A 428 18.32 -13.17 11.05
CA ASN A 428 19.02 -13.18 9.78
C ASN A 428 18.49 -12.15 8.76
N SER A 429 19.36 -11.24 8.31
CA SER A 429 19.21 -10.52 7.05
C SER A 429 20.09 -11.19 5.98
N VAL A 430 19.43 -11.67 4.93
CA VAL A 430 20.10 -12.16 3.71
C VAL A 430 20.56 -10.94 2.91
N SER A 431 21.88 -10.82 2.76
CA SER A 431 22.52 -9.81 1.91
C SER A 431 22.28 -10.12 0.42
N VAL A 432 21.71 -9.17 -0.31
CA VAL A 432 21.80 -9.10 -1.77
C VAL A 432 22.38 -7.74 -2.13
N GLN A 433 23.59 -7.76 -2.67
CA GLN A 433 24.25 -6.59 -3.28
C GLN A 433 23.66 -6.34 -4.68
N ALA A 434 23.26 -5.09 -4.94
CA ALA A 434 23.39 -4.42 -6.23
C ALA A 434 23.21 -2.90 -6.01
N GLY A 435 24.19 -2.12 -6.46
CA GLY A 435 24.28 -0.67 -6.25
C GLY A 435 23.24 0.16 -7.03
N ASP A 436 22.81 1.24 -6.40
CA ASP A 436 23.18 2.62 -6.75
C ASP A 436 22.89 3.47 -5.51
N GLY A 437 23.79 4.39 -5.18
CA GLY A 437 23.78 5.13 -3.92
C GLY A 437 22.59 6.09 -3.80
N ILE A 438 21.64 5.76 -2.92
CA ILE A 438 20.71 6.73 -2.33
C ILE A 438 21.09 6.83 -0.85
N ILE A 439 21.62 7.98 -0.47
CA ILE A 439 21.92 8.35 0.91
C ILE A 439 20.58 8.46 1.64
N ASN A 440 20.38 7.65 2.68
CA ASN A 440 19.14 7.64 3.46
C ASN A 440 19.36 8.34 4.81
N PRO A 441 18.51 9.31 5.20
CA PRO A 441 18.46 9.75 6.59
C PRO A 441 17.93 8.60 7.47
N SER A 442 18.72 8.23 8.48
CA SER A 442 18.39 7.18 9.45
C SER A 442 17.73 7.79 10.71
N PHE A 443 16.68 7.13 11.19
CA PHE A 443 15.97 7.45 12.43
C PHE A 443 16.34 6.42 13.50
N GLU A 444 16.83 6.86 14.67
CA GLU A 444 17.10 5.99 15.82
C GLU A 444 16.25 6.42 17.02
N ARG A 445 15.58 5.43 17.62
CA ARG A 445 14.95 5.51 18.93
C ARG A 445 16.03 5.18 19.96
N GLN A 446 16.34 6.08 20.89
CA GLN A 446 17.21 5.75 22.03
C GLN A 446 16.37 5.05 23.10
N ASP A 447 16.55 3.73 23.23
CA ASP A 447 16.06 3.00 24.41
C ASP A 447 16.98 3.33 25.59
N SER A 448 16.54 4.24 26.46
CA SER A 448 17.16 4.41 27.76
C SER A 448 16.50 3.46 28.76
N SER A 449 17.21 2.40 29.10
CA SER A 449 16.88 1.58 30.26
C SER A 449 17.22 2.36 31.52
N SER A 450 16.21 2.98 32.12
CA SER A 450 16.26 3.37 33.53
C SER A 450 15.03 2.83 34.22
N SER A 451 15.29 2.00 35.21
CA SER A 451 14.31 1.38 36.09
C SER A 451 13.90 2.44 37.10
N GLU A 452 12.70 3.00 36.94
CA GLU A 452 12.08 3.81 37.98
C GLU A 452 10.77 3.16 38.44
N GLN A 453 10.70 3.00 39.75
CA GLN A 453 9.65 2.32 40.47
C GLN A 453 8.31 3.05 40.31
N SER A 454 7.30 2.27 40.02
CA SER A 454 5.89 2.66 39.93
C SER A 454 5.38 3.28 41.22
N THR A 455 5.06 4.58 41.17
CA THR A 455 3.97 5.15 41.98
C THR A 455 2.82 5.49 41.06
N SER A 456 1.74 4.72 41.21
CA SER A 456 0.44 4.85 40.55
C SER A 456 -0.13 6.26 40.67
N ASN A 457 -0.22 7.01 39.57
CA ASN A 457 -1.22 8.10 39.38
C ASN A 457 -1.26 8.79 37.99
N ASP A 458 -1.06 8.09 36.87
CA ASP A 458 -1.24 8.72 35.54
C ASP A 458 -2.22 7.94 34.66
N SER A 459 -3.51 8.07 35.00
CA SER A 459 -4.63 7.76 34.10
C SER A 459 -5.51 9.01 33.87
N ALA A 460 -4.90 10.20 33.90
CA ALA A 460 -5.54 11.43 33.45
C ALA A 460 -5.19 11.66 31.98
N SER A 461 -6.15 11.40 31.08
CA SER A 461 -6.05 11.79 29.67
C SER A 461 -5.62 13.25 29.58
N CYS A 462 -4.46 13.53 28.97
CA CYS A 462 -3.94 14.87 28.79
C CYS A 462 -4.86 15.63 27.82
N ARG A 463 -5.90 16.30 28.34
CA ARG A 463 -6.85 17.06 27.53
C ARG A 463 -6.22 18.39 27.13
N LEU A 464 -6.28 18.72 25.83
CA LEU A 464 -5.89 20.03 25.34
C LEU A 464 -6.68 21.14 26.06
N PRO A 465 -6.05 22.27 26.40
CA PRO A 465 -6.78 23.43 26.91
C PRO A 465 -7.73 23.99 25.86
N SER A 466 -8.70 24.80 26.29
CA SER A 466 -9.58 25.53 25.37
C SER A 466 -8.75 26.38 24.39
N LEU A 467 -9.28 26.60 23.17
CA LEU A 467 -8.66 27.51 22.20
C LEU A 467 -8.54 28.95 22.74
N SER A 468 -9.39 29.35 23.70
CA SER A 468 -9.33 30.67 24.35
C SER A 468 -8.32 30.75 25.51
N GLU A 469 -7.89 29.61 26.04
CA GLU A 469 -6.95 29.54 27.15
C GLU A 469 -5.51 29.51 26.63
N PRO A 470 -4.52 30.04 27.37
CA PRO A 470 -3.12 29.94 26.96
C PRO A 470 -2.67 28.46 26.89
N VAL A 471 -1.72 28.18 26.00
CA VAL A 471 -1.08 26.86 25.97
C VAL A 471 -0.27 26.61 27.25
N PRO A 472 -0.10 25.35 27.68
CA PRO A 472 0.65 25.02 28.88
C PRO A 472 2.13 25.43 28.77
N SER A 473 2.78 25.73 29.89
CA SER A 473 4.15 26.28 29.92
C SER A 473 5.24 25.33 29.40
N ASN A 474 4.96 24.02 29.33
CA ASN A 474 5.87 23.03 28.77
C ASN A 474 5.82 22.95 27.23
N TRP A 475 4.93 23.71 26.59
CA TRP A 475 4.86 23.79 25.13
C TRP A 475 5.93 24.75 24.59
N LYS A 476 6.43 24.45 23.39
CA LYS A 476 7.30 25.37 22.66
C LYS A 476 6.46 26.27 21.79
N VAL A 477 6.80 27.56 21.78
CA VAL A 477 6.06 28.60 21.03
C VAL A 477 7.00 29.26 20.02
N ILE A 478 6.52 29.37 18.78
CA ILE A 478 7.21 30.02 17.67
C ILE A 478 6.24 31.04 17.09
N GLU A 479 6.58 32.32 17.19
CA GLU A 479 5.78 33.41 16.65
C GLU A 479 6.54 34.08 15.50
N GLY A 480 5.82 34.42 14.43
CA GLY A 480 6.41 35.17 13.34
C GLY A 480 5.65 35.05 12.02
N LYS A 481 6.37 35.39 10.95
CA LYS A 481 5.86 35.36 9.58
C LYS A 481 6.27 34.07 8.90
N PHE A 482 5.28 33.26 8.59
CA PHE A 482 5.39 32.00 7.89
C PHE A 482 5.06 32.17 6.40
N ILE A 483 5.47 31.17 5.63
CA ILE A 483 5.01 30.87 4.28
C ILE A 483 4.08 29.65 4.32
N CYS A 484 4.40 28.69 5.18
CA CYS A 484 3.60 27.50 5.39
C CYS A 484 3.87 26.93 6.79
N ILE A 485 2.83 26.33 7.37
CA ILE A 485 2.90 25.37 8.46
C ILE A 485 2.13 24.12 8.01
N ALA A 486 2.77 22.97 8.06
CA ALA A 486 2.18 21.67 7.74
C ALA A 486 2.45 20.71 8.89
N VAL A 487 1.39 20.30 9.58
CA VAL A 487 1.40 19.22 10.57
C VAL A 487 1.10 17.94 9.82
N LEU A 488 2.04 17.01 9.80
CA LEU A 488 2.01 15.80 8.98
C LEU A 488 1.93 14.55 9.86
N GLN A 489 1.02 13.65 9.51
CA GLN A 489 0.83 12.35 10.15
C GLN A 489 1.44 11.23 9.31
N ASP A 490 1.51 11.45 8.00
CA ASP A 490 1.96 10.48 7.00
C ASP A 490 3.06 11.05 6.09
N SER A 491 3.59 10.18 5.22
CA SER A 491 4.74 10.42 4.35
C SER A 491 4.47 11.33 3.15
N HIS A 492 3.24 11.36 2.64
CA HIS A 492 2.88 12.07 1.41
C HIS A 492 1.80 13.11 1.68
N LEU A 493 1.86 14.26 1.00
CA LEU A 493 0.77 15.24 0.93
C LEU A 493 -0.06 15.10 -0.37
N SER A 494 0.55 14.53 -1.39
CA SER A 494 -0.09 14.07 -2.61
C SER A 494 0.77 12.95 -3.21
N ARG A 495 0.28 12.31 -4.26
CA ARG A 495 1.03 11.28 -5.02
C ARG A 495 2.48 11.67 -5.32
N ASP A 496 2.69 12.92 -5.69
CA ASP A 496 3.96 13.41 -6.23
C ASP A 496 4.71 14.27 -5.18
N VAL A 497 4.22 14.34 -3.93
CA VAL A 497 4.76 15.21 -2.88
C VAL A 497 5.06 14.37 -1.63
N ILE A 498 6.32 14.00 -1.47
CA ILE A 498 6.87 13.27 -0.31
C ILE A 498 7.23 14.29 0.77
N ALA A 499 6.34 14.49 1.73
CA ALA A 499 6.51 15.47 2.79
C ALA A 499 7.32 14.92 3.97
N TRP A 500 7.17 13.64 4.32
CA TRP A 500 7.91 12.99 5.41
C TRP A 500 8.43 11.59 4.98
N PRO A 501 9.63 11.52 4.39
CA PRO A 501 10.20 10.27 3.91
C PRO A 501 10.38 9.23 5.01
N ASN A 502 10.26 7.94 4.65
CA ASN A 502 10.49 6.78 5.52
C ASN A 502 9.58 6.69 6.77
N ARG A 503 8.47 7.43 6.80
CA ARG A 503 7.49 7.40 7.87
C ARG A 503 6.70 6.08 7.89
N ALA A 504 6.60 5.44 9.06
CA ALA A 504 5.66 4.36 9.33
C ALA A 504 4.29 4.90 9.79
N PHE A 505 3.22 4.13 9.57
CA PHE A 505 1.85 4.60 9.84
C PHE A 505 1.49 4.77 11.33
N SER A 506 2.20 4.12 12.25
CA SER A 506 1.81 4.04 13.67
C SER A 506 2.98 4.27 14.62
N GLU A 507 3.56 5.47 14.62
CA GLU A 507 4.63 5.83 15.55
C GLU A 507 4.13 6.70 16.71
N GLY A 508 2.87 7.14 16.65
CA GLY A 508 2.23 7.97 17.67
C GLY A 508 2.79 9.39 17.73
N VAL A 509 3.43 9.89 16.68
CA VAL A 509 4.07 11.21 16.63
C VAL A 509 3.70 11.92 15.33
N MET A 510 3.52 13.24 15.36
CA MET A 510 3.34 14.06 14.14
C MET A 510 4.61 14.87 13.85
N CYS A 511 4.84 15.18 12.57
CA CYS A 511 5.93 16.04 12.12
C CYS A 511 5.37 17.41 11.72
N ILE A 512 5.78 18.46 12.42
CA ILE A 512 5.43 19.83 12.07
C ILE A 512 6.56 20.40 11.23
N GLN A 513 6.25 20.69 9.96
CA GLN A 513 7.15 21.39 9.04
C GLN A 513 6.68 22.81 8.84
N TYR A 514 7.61 23.76 8.87
CA TYR A 514 7.29 25.16 8.61
C TYR A 514 8.41 25.86 7.86
N VAL A 515 8.00 26.83 7.05
CA VAL A 515 8.90 27.69 6.27
C VAL A 515 8.65 29.13 6.69
N LEU A 516 9.71 29.85 7.03
CA LEU A 516 9.64 31.25 7.44
C LEU A 516 9.65 32.17 6.20
N HIS A 517 9.07 33.36 6.33
CA HIS A 517 9.02 34.37 5.27
C HIS A 517 10.39 34.90 4.82
N SER A 518 11.47 34.59 5.54
CA SER A 518 12.83 34.90 5.13
C SER A 518 13.30 34.12 3.90
N ALA A 519 12.60 33.04 3.51
CA ALA A 519 12.94 32.26 2.33
C ALA A 519 12.64 33.02 1.02
N THR A 520 13.57 32.96 0.09
CA THR A 520 13.46 33.52 -1.25
C THR A 520 12.58 32.66 -2.16
N ARG A 521 12.05 33.23 -3.24
CA ARG A 521 11.25 32.49 -4.23
C ARG A 521 12.02 31.32 -4.87
N SER A 522 13.33 31.48 -5.08
CA SER A 522 14.20 30.41 -5.61
C SER A 522 14.31 29.25 -4.62
N GLU A 523 14.50 29.55 -3.33
CA GLU A 523 14.50 28.53 -2.28
C GLU A 523 13.16 27.81 -2.17
N LEU A 524 12.03 28.51 -2.30
CA LEU A 524 10.71 27.88 -2.32
C LEU A 524 10.53 26.96 -3.53
N PHE A 525 10.99 27.37 -4.70
CA PHE A 525 10.96 26.52 -5.89
C PHE A 525 11.81 25.25 -5.71
N ASN A 526 12.99 25.38 -5.09
CA ASN A 526 13.83 24.25 -4.75
C ASN A 526 13.13 23.33 -3.75
N VAL A 527 12.51 23.87 -2.69
CA VAL A 527 11.75 23.08 -1.70
C VAL A 527 10.66 22.25 -2.38
N MET A 528 9.88 22.81 -3.31
CA MET A 528 8.86 22.04 -4.03
C MET A 528 9.46 20.92 -4.87
N THR A 529 10.54 21.20 -5.59
CA THR A 529 11.25 20.18 -6.40
C THR A 529 11.83 19.09 -5.50
N ASP A 530 12.40 19.48 -4.36
CA ASP A 530 12.96 18.56 -3.38
C ASP A 530 11.89 17.67 -2.73
N MET A 531 10.66 18.19 -2.54
CA MET A 531 9.53 17.41 -2.02
C MET A 531 9.10 16.29 -2.98
N GLU A 532 9.31 16.41 -4.29
CA GLU A 532 9.07 15.30 -5.23
C GLU A 532 10.00 14.11 -4.96
N HIS A 533 11.17 14.38 -4.37
CA HIS A 533 12.19 13.38 -4.04
C HIS A 533 12.31 13.13 -2.53
N GLY A 534 11.58 13.87 -1.70
CA GLY A 534 11.66 13.79 -0.24
C GLY A 534 12.98 14.30 0.35
N THR A 535 13.71 15.19 -0.34
CA THR A 535 15.04 15.67 0.09
C THR A 535 15.02 17.05 0.74
N HIS A 536 13.84 17.66 0.91
CA HIS A 536 13.66 19.00 1.47
C HIS A 536 13.84 19.05 2.99
N MET A 537 13.56 17.94 3.69
CA MET A 537 13.70 17.87 5.13
C MET A 537 15.16 18.10 5.55
N GLY A 538 15.34 18.85 6.64
CA GLY A 538 16.66 19.19 7.13
C GLY A 538 17.35 20.33 6.40
N LYS A 539 16.84 20.84 5.27
CA LYS A 539 17.41 22.07 4.70
C LYS A 539 17.13 23.26 5.61
N ASP A 540 17.98 24.29 5.58
CA ASP A 540 17.80 25.44 6.47
C ASP A 540 16.51 26.22 6.20
N THR A 541 15.98 26.10 4.98
CA THR A 541 14.71 26.68 4.51
C THR A 541 13.48 26.00 5.12
N THR A 542 13.53 24.68 5.34
CA THR A 542 12.42 23.89 5.88
C THR A 542 12.76 23.41 7.28
N LYS A 543 12.13 24.02 8.29
CA LYS A 543 12.29 23.57 9.68
C LYS A 543 11.33 22.41 9.93
N SER A 544 11.80 21.39 10.67
CA SER A 544 11.01 20.22 11.04
C SER A 544 11.15 19.94 12.52
N VAL A 545 10.03 19.77 13.21
CA VAL A 545 9.96 19.40 14.63
C VAL A 545 8.93 18.30 14.84
N PHE A 546 9.14 17.45 15.85
CA PHE A 546 8.25 16.34 16.16
C PHE A 546 7.42 16.65 17.40
N ALA A 547 6.13 16.34 17.35
CA ALA A 547 5.17 16.72 18.38
C ALA A 547 4.16 15.60 18.70
N LYS A 548 3.51 15.73 19.86
CA LYS A 548 2.33 14.95 20.27
C LYS A 548 1.04 15.77 20.19
N ALA A 549 1.18 17.09 20.29
CA ALA A 549 0.08 18.04 20.16
C ALA A 549 0.58 19.36 19.56
N PHE A 550 -0.32 20.11 18.94
CA PHE A 550 -0.03 21.40 18.31
C PHE A 550 -1.19 22.38 18.47
N ARG A 551 -0.90 23.67 18.29
CA ARG A 551 -1.85 24.76 18.11
C ARG A 551 -1.28 25.76 17.12
N ILE A 552 -2.08 26.14 16.13
CA ILE A 552 -1.80 27.19 15.16
C ILE A 552 -2.80 28.32 15.40
N GLU A 553 -2.29 29.53 15.58
CA GLU A 553 -3.07 30.74 15.81
C GLU A 553 -2.72 31.75 14.72
N PRO A 554 -3.50 31.80 13.62
CA PRO A 554 -3.38 32.86 12.63
C PRO A 554 -3.70 34.22 13.25
N MET A 555 -2.99 35.27 12.85
CA MET A 555 -3.24 36.64 13.29
C MET A 555 -3.99 37.47 12.25
N GLU A 556 -4.20 36.93 11.06
CA GLU A 556 -5.09 37.52 10.06
C GLU A 556 -6.57 37.25 10.37
N ASP A 557 -7.45 38.06 9.78
CA ASP A 557 -8.92 37.88 9.87
C ASP A 557 -9.47 36.89 8.83
N ASP A 558 -8.71 36.60 7.77
CA ASP A 558 -9.11 35.67 6.70
C ASP A 558 -7.90 34.89 6.15
N GLY A 559 -8.18 33.69 5.65
CA GLY A 559 -7.19 32.79 5.09
C GLY A 559 -7.75 31.39 4.85
N ILE A 560 -6.85 30.47 4.51
CA ILE A 560 -7.21 29.07 4.22
C ILE A 560 -6.40 28.16 5.13
N ILE A 561 -7.13 27.34 5.89
CA ILE A 561 -6.61 26.20 6.63
C ILE A 561 -7.30 24.96 6.06
N THR A 562 -6.52 23.90 5.87
CA THR A 562 -7.03 22.61 5.40
C THR A 562 -6.71 21.50 6.38
N VAL A 563 -7.66 20.57 6.53
CA VAL A 563 -7.49 19.32 7.27
C VAL A 563 -7.72 18.18 6.27
N ASP A 564 -6.71 17.36 6.04
CA ASP A 564 -6.67 16.30 5.02
C ASP A 564 -7.07 16.79 3.61
N GLY A 565 -6.76 18.07 3.31
CA GLY A 565 -7.09 18.74 2.04
C GLY A 565 -8.49 19.40 2.02
N GLU A 566 -9.31 19.21 3.04
CA GLU A 566 -10.65 19.82 3.14
C GLU A 566 -10.58 21.17 3.87
N LYS A 567 -11.22 22.20 3.31
CA LYS A 567 -11.24 23.55 3.91
C LYS A 567 -12.04 23.54 5.21
N VAL A 568 -11.46 24.08 6.28
CA VAL A 568 -12.12 24.29 7.56
C VAL A 568 -12.39 25.78 7.81
N GLU A 569 -13.12 26.07 8.89
CA GLU A 569 -13.33 27.44 9.35
C GLU A 569 -11.98 28.06 9.73
N PHE A 570 -11.74 29.29 9.27
CA PHE A 570 -10.48 29.98 9.51
C PHE A 570 -10.43 30.54 10.93
N GLY A 571 -9.31 30.35 11.61
CA GLY A 571 -9.09 30.79 12.98
C GLY A 571 -8.13 29.86 13.73
N PRO A 572 -8.03 30.00 15.06
CA PRO A 572 -7.24 29.11 15.89
C PRO A 572 -7.65 27.64 15.73
N ILE A 573 -6.65 26.78 15.52
CA ILE A 573 -6.81 25.34 15.35
C ILE A 573 -5.78 24.61 16.19
N GLN A 574 -6.18 23.54 16.86
CA GLN A 574 -5.27 22.72 17.66
C GLN A 574 -5.56 21.24 17.47
N GLY A 575 -4.60 20.38 17.75
CA GLY A 575 -4.83 18.95 17.70
C GLY A 575 -3.86 18.14 18.52
N GLN A 576 -4.25 16.91 18.79
CA GLN A 576 -3.48 15.93 19.57
C GLN A 576 -3.51 14.56 18.91
N MET A 577 -2.40 13.82 19.04
CA MET A 577 -2.36 12.42 18.67
C MET A 577 -3.39 11.63 19.48
N MET A 578 -4.17 10.79 18.82
CA MET A 578 -5.03 9.83 19.49
C MET A 578 -4.27 8.55 19.85
N ASP A 579 -4.64 7.97 20.98
CA ASP A 579 -4.24 6.60 21.33
C ASP A 579 -4.92 5.57 20.43
N LEU A 580 -6.18 5.85 20.06
CA LEU A 580 -6.96 5.08 19.11
C LEU A 580 -6.32 5.12 17.71
N LYS A 581 -6.23 3.95 17.06
CA LYS A 581 -5.66 3.81 15.72
C LYS A 581 -6.73 3.33 14.74
N ALA A 582 -6.70 3.88 13.54
CA ALA A 582 -7.38 3.29 12.40
C ALA A 582 -6.58 2.10 11.86
N ASN A 583 -7.20 1.23 11.08
CA ASN A 583 -6.50 0.17 10.34
C ASN A 583 -6.53 0.46 8.84
N ILE A 584 -5.37 0.43 8.19
CA ILE A 584 -5.23 0.64 6.75
C ILE A 584 -4.71 -0.65 6.09
N LEU A 585 -5.28 -1.03 4.95
CA LEU A 585 -4.83 -2.17 4.16
C LEU A 585 -3.54 -1.81 3.41
N ILE A 586 -2.54 -2.67 3.55
CA ILE A 586 -1.17 -2.45 3.05
C ILE A 586 -0.69 -3.61 2.16
N PRO A 587 0.35 -3.40 1.32
CA PRO A 587 0.97 -4.48 0.57
C PRO A 587 1.62 -5.53 1.47
N SER A 588 1.66 -6.76 0.95
CA SER A 588 1.99 -7.97 1.71
C SER A 588 3.46 -8.26 1.92
#